data_AF-B4D6A5-F1
#
_entry.id   AF-B4D6A5-F1
#
_cell.length_a   1.000
_cell.length_b   1.000
_cell.length_c   1.000
_cell.angle_alpha   90.00
_cell.angle_beta   90.00
_cell.angle_gamma   90.00
#
_symmetry.space_group_name_H-M   'P 1'
#
loop_
_entity.id
_entity.type
_entity.pdbx_description
1 polymer ?
#
loop_
_entity_poly.entity_id
_entity_poly.type
_entity_poly.pdbx_seq_one_letter_code
_entity_poly.pdbx_strand_id
1 'polypeptide(L)'
;MKSAYELAMERLQKQSPARTLTDAQKAELAEIDAAAKAKVAEQELFLRDKIAAAAEEGKYEEAAQLEQQLTREIRRINEDAEAKKEKVRGA
;
A
#
# COMPACT_ATOMS: atom_id res chain seq x y z
N MET A 1 7.91 -25.90 -29.13
CA MET A 1 8.70 -24.81 -29.73
C MET A 1 8.41 -23.55 -28.94
N LYS A 2 9.43 -22.80 -28.50
CA LYS A 2 9.22 -21.50 -27.89
C LYS A 2 8.77 -20.49 -28.95
N SER A 3 7.89 -19.56 -28.58
CA SER A 3 7.43 -18.48 -29.45
C SER A 3 8.55 -17.48 -29.72
N ALA A 4 8.50 -16.80 -30.86
CA ALA A 4 9.45 -15.73 -31.21
C ALA A 4 9.49 -14.61 -30.16
N TYR A 5 8.36 -14.36 -29.48
CA TYR A 5 8.25 -13.42 -28.36
C TYR A 5 9.06 -13.88 -27.14
N GLU A 6 8.94 -15.15 -26.77
CA GLU A 6 9.68 -15.73 -25.64
C GLU A 6 11.19 -15.72 -25.90
N LEU A 7 11.61 -15.99 -27.14
CA LEU A 7 13.01 -15.94 -27.54
C LEU A 7 13.57 -14.50 -27.53
N ALA A 8 12.75 -13.51 -27.90
CA ALA A 8 13.12 -12.10 -27.84
C ALA A 8 13.26 -11.61 -26.39
N MET A 9 12.35 -12.02 -25.50
CA MET A 9 12.43 -11.71 -24.07
C MET A 9 13.63 -12.38 -23.39
N GLU A 10 13.96 -13.63 -23.75
CA GLU A 10 15.13 -14.33 -23.22
C GLU A 10 16.45 -13.66 -23.65
N ARG A 11 16.50 -13.08 -24.86
CA ARG A 11 17.66 -12.31 -25.35
C ARG A 11 17.76 -10.94 -24.68
N LEU A 12 16.62 -10.27 -24.48
CA LEU A 12 16.55 -8.98 -23.79
C LEU A 12 17.00 -9.11 -22.32
N GLN A 13 16.53 -10.12 -21.59
CA GLN A 13 16.98 -10.43 -20.22
C GLN A 13 18.49 -10.70 -20.13
N LYS A 14 19.10 -11.29 -21.17
CA LYS A 14 20.56 -11.54 -21.23
C LYS A 14 21.38 -10.28 -21.53
N GLN A 15 20.84 -9.33 -22.30
CA GLN A 15 21.56 -8.12 -22.74
C GLN A 15 21.41 -6.94 -21.77
N SER A 16 20.26 -6.84 -21.11
CA SER A 16 20.02 -5.90 -20.03
C SER A 16 19.12 -6.64 -19.05
N PRO A 17 19.67 -7.20 -17.96
CA PRO A 17 18.85 -7.82 -16.94
C PRO A 17 18.01 -6.73 -16.30
N ALA A 18 16.84 -6.47 -16.87
CA ALA A 18 15.78 -5.79 -16.17
C ALA A 18 15.61 -6.59 -14.87
N ARG A 19 15.72 -5.93 -13.72
CA ARG A 19 15.33 -6.53 -12.44
C ARG A 19 13.83 -6.79 -12.52
N THR A 20 13.44 -7.88 -13.16
CA THR A 20 12.08 -8.35 -13.21
C THR A 20 11.81 -9.00 -11.87
N LEU A 21 10.84 -8.49 -11.14
CA LEU A 21 10.37 -9.10 -9.90
C LEU A 21 9.97 -10.55 -10.18
N THR A 22 10.41 -11.45 -9.31
CA THR A 22 9.95 -12.84 -9.30
C THR A 22 8.46 -12.87 -8.99
N ASP A 23 7.77 -13.96 -9.36
CA ASP A 23 6.35 -14.09 -9.05
C ASP A 23 6.09 -14.14 -7.53
N ALA A 24 7.06 -14.65 -6.75
CA ALA A 24 7.04 -14.56 -5.29
C ALA A 24 7.11 -13.11 -4.79
N GLN A 25 8.02 -12.28 -5.32
CA GLN A 25 8.10 -10.86 -4.99
C GLN A 25 6.81 -10.12 -5.37
N LYS A 26 6.21 -10.41 -6.53
CA LYS A 26 4.93 -9.81 -6.93
C LYS A 26 3.79 -10.20 -5.97
N ALA A 27 3.73 -11.46 -5.57
CA ALA A 27 2.73 -11.94 -4.62
C ALA A 27 2.89 -11.24 -3.26
N GLU A 28 4.11 -11.15 -2.74
CA GLU A 28 4.39 -10.47 -1.48
C GLU A 28 4.06 -8.97 -1.52
N LEU A 29 4.36 -8.28 -2.62
CA LEU A 29 3.95 -6.89 -2.82
C LEU A 29 2.42 -6.72 -2.79
N ALA A 30 1.68 -7.62 -3.44
CA ALA A 30 0.23 -7.60 -3.45
C ALA A 30 -0.37 -7.86 -2.06
N GLU A 31 0.24 -8.75 -1.27
CA GLU A 31 -0.15 -8.99 0.12
C GLU A 31 0.10 -7.76 1.01
N ILE A 32 1.23 -7.08 0.84
CA ILE A 32 1.53 -5.83 1.56
C ILE A 32 0.49 -4.76 1.24
N ASP A 33 0.14 -4.58 -0.04
CA ASP A 33 -0.87 -3.61 -0.47
C ASP A 33 -2.27 -3.95 0.07
N ALA A 34 -2.66 -5.23 0.03
CA ALA A 34 -3.93 -5.69 0.58
C ALA A 34 -4.02 -5.45 2.09
N ALA A 35 -2.94 -5.77 2.83
CA ALA A 35 -2.86 -5.56 4.27
C ALA A 35 -2.89 -4.07 4.64
N ALA A 36 -2.19 -3.21 3.89
CA ALA A 36 -2.23 -1.77 4.10
C ALA A 36 -3.63 -1.20 3.86
N LYS A 37 -4.29 -1.60 2.76
CA LYS A 37 -5.65 -1.21 2.44
C LYS A 37 -6.66 -1.62 3.51
N ALA A 38 -6.55 -2.85 4.03
CA ALA A 38 -7.41 -3.33 5.09
C ALA A 38 -7.25 -2.49 6.37
N LYS A 39 -6.01 -2.16 6.76
CA LYS A 39 -5.74 -1.31 7.93
C LYS A 39 -6.24 0.11 7.76
N VAL A 40 -6.10 0.69 6.58
CA VAL A 40 -6.65 2.02 6.28
C VAL A 40 -8.17 2.00 6.43
N ALA A 41 -8.85 1.00 5.85
CA ALA A 41 -10.30 0.88 5.95
C ALA A 41 -10.79 0.72 7.40
N GLU A 42 -10.06 -0.04 8.22
CA GLU A 42 -10.34 -0.19 9.65
C GLU A 42 -10.24 1.15 10.40
N GLN A 43 -9.16 1.91 10.19
CA GLN A 43 -9.00 3.23 10.82
C GLN A 43 -10.01 4.24 10.32
N GLU A 44 -10.32 4.24 9.02
CA GLU A 44 -11.34 5.11 8.45
C GLU A 44 -12.71 4.82 9.07
N LEU A 45 -13.11 3.56 9.17
CA LEU A 45 -14.38 3.20 9.78
C LEU A 45 -14.44 3.68 11.23
N PHE A 46 -13.43 3.36 12.03
CA PHE A 46 -13.40 3.70 13.45
C PHE A 46 -13.38 5.21 13.72
N LEU A 47 -12.52 5.97 13.03
CA LEU A 47 -12.36 7.39 13.28
C LEU A 47 -13.47 8.23 12.63
N ARG A 48 -14.00 7.83 11.46
CA ARG A 48 -15.13 8.55 10.84
C ARG A 48 -16.39 8.47 11.69
N ASP A 49 -16.67 7.33 12.30
CA ASP A 49 -17.81 7.19 13.23
C ASP A 49 -17.68 8.17 14.41
N LYS A 50 -16.46 8.32 14.95
CA LYS A 50 -16.18 9.28 16.04
C LYS A 50 -16.25 10.74 15.59
N ILE A 51 -15.73 11.04 14.40
CA ILE A 51 -15.80 12.39 13.82
C ILE A 51 -17.26 12.80 13.63
N ALA A 52 -18.08 11.91 13.08
CA ALA A 52 -19.51 12.14 12.90
C ALA A 52 -20.20 12.39 14.25
N ALA A 53 -19.95 11.55 15.26
CA ALA A 53 -20.51 11.73 16.60
C ALA A 53 -20.10 13.07 17.23
N ALA A 54 -18.82 13.44 17.15
CA ALA A 54 -18.33 14.72 17.66
C ALA A 54 -18.98 15.93 16.94
N ALA A 55 -19.17 15.82 15.62
CA ALA A 55 -19.85 16.86 14.83
C ALA A 55 -21.34 16.99 15.20
N GLU A 56 -22.04 15.87 15.39
CA GLU A 56 -23.45 15.86 15.85
C GLU A 56 -23.61 16.48 17.24
N GLU A 57 -22.62 16.30 18.12
CA GLU A 57 -22.57 16.92 19.45
C GLU A 57 -22.10 18.39 19.42
N GLY A 58 -21.78 18.95 18.23
CA GLY A 58 -21.29 20.32 18.06
C GLY A 58 -19.84 20.53 18.53
N LYS A 59 -19.09 19.46 18.78
CA LYS A 59 -17.68 19.48 19.20
C LYS A 59 -16.73 19.55 18.00
N TYR A 60 -16.84 20.62 17.23
CA TYR A 60 -16.10 20.76 15.96
C TYR A 60 -14.57 20.74 16.13
N GLU A 61 -14.05 21.25 17.26
CA GLU A 61 -12.61 21.18 17.55
C GLU A 61 -12.14 19.73 17.75
N GLU A 62 -12.93 18.92 18.46
CA GLU A 62 -12.64 17.49 18.64
C GLU A 62 -12.72 16.74 17.31
N ALA A 63 -13.74 17.02 16.50
CA ALA A 63 -13.87 16.46 15.15
C ALA A 63 -12.64 16.78 14.28
N ALA A 64 -12.17 18.04 14.29
CA ALA A 64 -10.97 18.44 13.55
C ALA A 64 -9.70 17.73 14.05
N GLN A 65 -9.56 17.53 15.36
CA GLN A 65 -8.43 16.78 15.92
C GLN A 65 -8.45 15.30 15.50
N LEU A 66 -9.64 14.69 15.47
CA LEU A 66 -9.84 13.31 14.99
C LEU A 66 -9.55 13.18 13.49
N GLU A 67 -9.92 14.15 12.66
CA GLU A 67 -9.56 14.18 11.23
C GLU A 67 -8.05 14.26 11.01
N GLN A 68 -7.36 15.11 11.79
CA GLN A 68 -5.91 15.17 11.76
C GLN A 68 -5.27 13.86 12.22
N GLN A 69 -5.85 13.20 13.22
CA GLN A 69 -5.39 11.88 13.66
C GLN A 69 -5.53 10.86 12.53
N LEU A 70 -6.70 10.77 11.89
CA LEU A 70 -6.94 9.84 10.78
C LEU A 70 -5.93 10.06 9.65
N THR A 71 -5.68 11.32 9.30
CA THR A 71 -4.70 11.67 8.25
C THR A 71 -3.28 11.19 8.61
N ARG A 72 -2.85 11.38 9.86
CA ARG A 72 -1.54 10.92 10.34
C ARG A 72 -1.43 9.41 10.34
N GLU A 73 -2.49 8.70 10.73
CA GLU A 73 -2.49 7.24 10.77
C GLU A 73 -2.46 6.61 9.38
N ILE A 74 -3.27 7.11 8.44
CA ILE A 74 -3.24 6.66 7.04
C ILE A 74 -1.84 6.87 6.45
N ARG A 75 -1.25 8.05 6.69
CA ARG A 75 0.11 8.34 6.22
C ARG A 75 1.12 7.34 6.77
N ARG A 76 1.09 7.07 8.07
CA ARG A 76 1.99 6.09 8.70
C ARG A 76 1.82 4.69 8.12
N ILE A 77 0.58 4.23 7.92
CA ILE A 77 0.31 2.90 7.34
C ILE A 77 0.91 2.80 5.93
N ASN A 78 0.77 3.85 5.12
CA ASN A 78 1.32 3.88 3.77
C ASN A 78 2.85 3.94 3.77
N GLU A 79 3.46 4.73 4.65
CA GLU A 79 4.92 4.79 4.81
C GLU A 79 5.49 3.43 5.25
N ASP A 80 4.84 2.75 6.20
CA ASP A 80 5.23 1.41 6.64
C ASP A 80 5.07 0.37 5.51
N ALA A 81 4.02 0.49 4.70
CA ALA A 81 3.80 -0.37 3.54
C ALA A 81 4.87 -0.16 2.46
N GLU A 82 5.17 1.08 2.10
CA GLU A 82 6.24 1.39 1.14
C GLU A 82 7.60 0.91 1.64
N ALA A 83 7.93 1.11 2.92
CA ALA A 83 9.18 0.61 3.49
C ALA A 83 9.32 -0.91 3.40
N LYS A 84 8.20 -1.66 3.49
CA LYS A 84 8.20 -3.11 3.26
C LYS A 84 8.37 -3.46 1.79
N LYS A 85 7.65 -2.76 0.90
CA LYS A 85 7.74 -2.99 -0.55
C LYS A 85 9.14 -2.72 -1.09
N GLU A 86 9.83 -1.69 -0.59
CA GLU A 86 11.23 -1.41 -0.95
C GLU A 86 12.17 -2.55 -0.54
N LYS A 87 11.96 -3.19 0.61
CA LYS A 87 12.74 -4.38 1.00
C LYS A 87 12.50 -5.55 0.05
N VAL A 88 11.26 -5.79 -0.35
CA VAL A 88 10.92 -6.86 -1.31
C VAL A 88 11.54 -6.58 -2.68
N ARG A 89 11.52 -5.33 -3.15
CA ARG A 89 12.12 -4.90 -4.43
C ARG A 89 13.65 -4.93 -4.39
N GLY A 90 14.24 -4.70 -3.22
CA GLY A 90 15.68 -4.70 -3.00
C GLY A 90 16.30 -6.07 -2.70
N ALA A 91 15.47 -7.08 -2.43
CA ALA A 91 15.86 -8.47 -2.17
C ALA A 91 16.25 -9.25 -3.43
#